data_AF-A0A523CXE6-F1
#
_entry.id   AF-A0A523CXE6-F1
#
_cell.length_a   1.000
_cell.length_b   1.000
_cell.length_c   1.000
_cell.angle_alpha   90.00
_cell.angle_beta   90.00
_cell.angle_gamma   90.00
#
_symmetry.space_group_name_H-M   'P 1'
#
loop_
_entity.id
_entity.type
_entity.pdbx_description
1 polymer ?
#
loop_
_entity_poly.entity_id
_entity_poly.type
_entity_poly.pdbx_seq_one_letter_code
_entity_poly.pdbx_strand_id
1 'polypeptide(L)' 'MSHKKSKIYSLGFDLALQVEEVCQNLPGYEKYSLAQQLRRASRSVVANDVEAFVRQRSFPKDH' A
#
# COMPACT_ATOMS: atom_id res chain seq x y z
N MET A 1 1.19 -1.82 23.08
CA MET A 1 2.01 -2.54 22.08
C MET A 1 2.82 -1.52 21.29
N SER A 2 4.14 -1.51 21.47
CA SER A 2 5.00 -0.41 21.05
C SER A 2 5.30 -0.44 19.54
N HIS A 3 4.67 0.48 18.80
CA HIS A 3 5.23 1.38 17.78
C HIS A 3 6.44 0.98 16.90
N LYS A 4 6.67 -0.28 16.55
CA LYS A 4 7.41 -0.57 15.31
C LYS A 4 6.49 -0.34 14.12
N LYS A 5 6.27 0.94 13.77
CA LYS A 5 5.76 1.27 12.43
C LYS A 5 6.77 0.70 11.44
N SER A 6 6.35 -0.26 10.61
CA SER A 6 7.18 -0.75 9.52
C SER A 6 7.56 0.45 8.66
N LYS A 7 8.86 0.65 8.44
CA LYS A 7 9.35 1.75 7.57
C LYS A 7 8.75 1.63 6.18
N ILE A 8 8.50 0.39 5.74
CA ILE A 8 7.84 0.06 4.47
C ILE A 8 6.38 0.51 4.51
N TYR A 9 5.64 0.21 5.58
CA TYR A 9 4.26 0.69 5.75
C TYR A 9 4.17 2.22 5.66
N SER A 10 5.03 2.95 6.37
CA SER A 10 5.02 4.43 6.31
C SER A 10 5.34 4.95 4.90
N LEU A 11 6.40 4.42 4.27
CA LEU A 11 6.79 4.85 2.92
C LEU A 11 5.73 4.51 1.86
N GLY A 12 5.14 3.32 1.96
CA GLY A 12 4.09 2.86 1.05
C GLY A 12 2.80 3.66 1.22
N PHE A 13 2.46 4.05 2.45
CA PHE A 13 1.31 4.91 2.72
C PHE A 13 1.51 6.32 2.16
N ASP A 14 2.67 6.93 2.41
CA ASP A 14 3.00 8.25 1.87
C ASP A 14 3.01 8.25 0.33
N LEU A 15 3.56 7.20 -0.28
CA LEU A 15 3.51 7.01 -1.73
C LEU A 15 2.07 6.87 -2.23
N ALA A 16 1.21 6.13 -1.52
CA ALA A 16 -0.19 5.98 -1.91
C ALA A 16 -0.97 7.30 -1.90
N LEU A 17 -0.64 8.21 -0.98
CA LEU A 17 -1.20 9.57 -0.96
C LEU A 17 -0.75 10.38 -2.19
N GLN A 18 0.54 10.33 -2.52
CA GLN A 18 1.08 11.00 -3.71
C GLN A 18 0.48 10.44 -5.01
N VAL A 19 0.33 9.12 -5.11
CA VAL A 19 -0.31 8.47 -6.25
C VAL A 19 -1.77 8.88 -6.40
N GLU A 20 -2.50 9.02 -5.28
CA GLU A 20 -3.89 9.49 -5.30
C GLU A 20 -3.98 10.92 -5.85
N GLU A 21 -3.10 11.82 -5.41
CA GLU A 21 -3.04 13.21 -5.89
C GLU A 21 -2.75 13.29 -7.40
N VAL A 22 -1.76 12.51 -7.89
CA VAL A 22 -1.47 12.41 -9.33
C VAL A 22 -2.67 11.85 -10.10
N CYS A 23 -3.33 10.82 -9.57
CA CYS A 23 -4.49 10.18 -10.19
C CYS A 23 -5.70 11.11 -10.31
N GLN A 24 -5.83 12.13 -9.47
CA GLN A 24 -6.92 13.12 -9.55
C GLN A 24 -6.72 14.11 -10.69
N ASN A 25 -5.47 14.36 -11.07
CA ASN A 25 -5.06 15.29 -12.14
C ASN A 25 -4.99 14.64 -13.52
N LEU A 26 -5.26 13.34 -13.64
CA LEU A 26 -5.31 12.65 -14.93
C LEU A 26 -6.47 13.16 -15.81
N PRO A 27 -6.27 13.25 -17.13
CA PRO A 27 -7.32 13.65 -18.05
C PRO A 27 -8.47 12.63 -18.03
N GLY A 28 -9.69 13.11 -18.30
CA GLY A 28 -10.93 12.34 -18.08
C GLY A 28 -10.98 10.96 -18.77
N TYR A 29 -10.29 10.80 -19.90
CA TYR A 29 -10.24 9.53 -20.64
C TYR A 29 -9.36 8.46 -19.95
N GLU A 30 -8.35 8.85 -19.16
CA GLU A 30 -7.46 7.95 -18.40
C GLU A 30 -7.87 7.81 -16.92
N LYS A 31 -8.70 8.74 -16.43
CA LYS A 31 -9.10 8.86 -15.03
C LYS A 31 -9.81 7.64 -14.45
N TYR A 32 -10.43 6.81 -15.28
CA TYR A 32 -11.15 5.61 -14.82
C TYR A 32 -10.38 4.31 -14.99
N SER A 33 -9.51 4.18 -15.99
CA SER A 33 -8.75 2.93 -16.20
C SER A 33 -7.36 3.01 -15.56
N LEU A 34 -6.53 3.93 -16.03
CA LEU A 34 -5.15 4.06 -15.58
C LEU A 34 -5.07 4.48 -14.11
N ALA A 35 -5.89 5.46 -13.70
CA ALA A 35 -5.91 5.93 -12.33
C ALA A 35 -6.36 4.83 -11.35
N GLN A 36 -7.33 4.01 -11.73
CA GLN A 36 -7.77 2.87 -10.92
C GLN A 36 -6.67 1.81 -10.81
N GLN A 37 -5.95 1.52 -11.90
CA GLN A 37 -4.84 0.57 -11.88
C GLN A 37 -3.71 1.04 -10.97
N LEU A 38 -3.33 2.32 -11.07
CA LEU A 38 -2.30 2.94 -10.23
C LEU A 38 -2.67 2.94 -8.75
N ARG A 39 -3.91 3.33 -8.40
CA ARG A 39 -4.41 3.29 -7.02
C ARG A 39 -4.36 1.88 -6.44
N ARG A 40 -4.82 0.87 -7.19
CA ARG A 40 -4.82 -0.52 -6.72
C ARG A 40 -3.40 -1.05 -6.54
N ALA A 41 -2.51 -0.80 -7.50
CA ALA A 41 -1.11 -1.21 -7.41
C ALA A 41 -0.38 -0.55 -6.22
N SER A 42 -0.65 0.72 -5.96
CA SER A 42 -0.02 1.41 -4.82
C SER A 42 -0.52 0.88 -3.47
N ARG A 43 -1.83 0.60 -3.35
CA ARG A 43 -2.42 0.12 -2.09
C ARG A 43 -2.07 -1.34 -1.79
N SER A 44 -1.83 -2.17 -2.81
CA SER A 44 -1.46 -3.57 -2.62
C SER A 44 -0.11 -3.74 -1.93
N VAL A 45 0.85 -2.82 -2.14
CA VAL A 45 2.14 -2.84 -1.44
C VAL A 45 1.96 -2.73 0.08
N VAL A 46 1.12 -1.79 0.52
CA VAL A 46 0.82 -1.59 1.95
C VAL A 46 0.06 -2.80 2.52
N ALA A 47 -0.92 -3.32 1.77
CA ALA A 47 -1.68 -4.50 2.18
C ALA A 47 -0.77 -5.73 2.35
N ASN A 48 0.13 -5.97 1.39
CA ASN A 48 1.06 -7.09 1.43
C ASN A 48 2.04 -7.00 2.61
N ASP A 49 2.53 -5.79 2.96
CA ASP A 49 3.40 -5.60 4.14
C ASP A 49 2.66 -5.95 5.44
N VAL A 50 1.40 -5.51 5.56
CA VAL A 50 0.55 -5.83 6.71
C VAL A 50 0.26 -7.33 6.79
N GLU A 51 -0.10 -7.96 5.68
CA GLU A 51 -0.34 -9.41 5.62
C GLU A 51 0.91 -10.20 6.00
N ALA A 52 2.08 -9.80 5.50
CA ALA A 52 3.36 -10.43 5.85
C ALA A 52 3.66 -10.29 7.36
N PHE A 53 3.44 -9.10 7.94
CA PHE A 53 3.63 -8.86 9.37
C PHE A 53 2.68 -9.72 10.23
N VAL A 54 1.40 -9.80 9.86
CA VAL A 54 0.41 -10.63 10.56
C VAL A 54 0.80 -12.10 10.45
N ARG A 55 1.18 -12.58 9.27
CA ARG A 55 1.59 -13.98 9.05
C ARG A 55 2.80 -14.37 9.92
N GLN A 56 3.81 -13.50 10.02
CA GLN A 56 4.98 -13.74 10.88
C GLN A 56 4.62 -13.83 12.37
N ARG A 57 3.59 -13.12 12.82
CA ARG A 57 3.13 -13.13 14.22
C ARG A 57 2.20 -14.29 14.54
N SER A 58 1.31 -14.64 13.62
CA SER A 58 0.30 -15.68 13.82
C SER A 58 0.85 -17.10 13.67
N PHE A 59 1.93 -17.27 12.91
CA PHE A 59 2.62 -18.54 12.74
C PHE A 59 4.08 -18.36 13.19
N PRO A 60 4.38 -18.40 14.50
CA PRO A 60 5.76 -18.58 14.91
C PRO A 60 6.25 -19.87 14.25
N LYS A 61 7.39 -19.82 13.55
CA LYS A 61 7.93 -20.98 12.85
C LYS A 61 8.05 -22.14 13.84
N ASP A 62 7.24 -23.18 13.67
CA ASP A 62 7.42 -24.46 14.34
C ASP A 62 8.81 -24.96 13.94
N HIS A 63 9.73 -24.97 14.89
CA HIS A 63 11.10 -25.45 14.73
C HIS A 63 11.42 -26.46 15.82
#